data_AF-G9ZR65-F1
#
_entry.id   AF-G9ZR65-F1
#
_cell.length_a   1.000
_cell.length_b   1.000
_cell.length_c   1.000
_cell.angle_alpha   90.00
_cell.angle_beta   90.00
_cell.angle_gamma   90.00
#
_symmetry.space_group_name_H-M   'P 1'
#
loop_
_entity.id
_entity.type
_entity.pdbx_description
1 polymer ?
#
loop_
_entity_poly.entity_id
_entity_poly.type
_entity_poly.pdbx_seq_one_letter_code
_entity_poly.pdbx_strand_id
1 'polypeptide(L)'
;MLHWFSVDHNDFTKMAAKYGPKLRSALLALPGVGEETADSLLVYVFDQPAFIADKYARNLFSFLGYRRIDTYAKLKRRIKLPANFDDRDAQEFHGLIDEFGKQCKTREQFQKSFLASFSLKNSD
;
A
#
# COMPACT_ATOMS: atom_id res chain seq x y z
N MET A 1 6.52 20.14 3.04
CA MET A 1 5.45 19.34 2.44
C MET A 1 4.39 20.22 1.76
N LEU A 2 3.66 21.08 2.47
CA LEU A 2 2.58 21.90 1.85
C LEU A 2 3.04 22.77 0.67
N HIS A 3 4.22 23.39 0.75
CA HIS A 3 4.77 24.18 -0.36
C HIS A 3 5.06 23.32 -1.61
N TRP A 4 5.41 22.04 -1.44
CA TRP A 4 5.68 21.15 -2.57
C TRP A 4 4.41 20.87 -3.40
N PHE A 5 3.25 20.76 -2.75
CA PHE A 5 1.96 20.62 -3.45
C PHE A 5 1.54 21.90 -4.18
N SER A 6 2.02 23.07 -3.76
CA SER A 6 1.67 24.35 -4.38
C SER A 6 2.38 24.64 -5.72
N VAL A 7 3.41 23.85 -6.06
CA VAL A 7 4.29 24.10 -7.23
C VAL A 7 3.53 24.15 -8.56
N ASP A 8 2.43 23.39 -8.68
CA ASP A 8 1.59 23.36 -9.88
C ASP A 8 0.13 23.78 -9.55
N HIS A 9 -0.06 24.74 -8.64
CA HIS A 9 -1.37 25.19 -8.15
C HIS A 9 -2.26 24.07 -7.58
N ASN A 10 -1.64 23.07 -6.95
CA ASN A 10 -2.30 21.85 -6.46
C ASN A 10 -2.94 21.00 -7.58
N ASP A 11 -2.48 21.12 -8.82
CA ASP A 11 -2.88 20.25 -9.93
C ASP A 11 -2.10 18.93 -9.86
N PHE A 12 -2.65 17.96 -9.13
CA PHE A 12 -2.02 16.66 -8.92
C PHE A 12 -1.85 15.86 -10.22
N THR A 13 -2.72 16.07 -11.21
CA THR A 13 -2.57 15.45 -12.53
C THR A 13 -1.31 15.96 -13.24
N LYS A 14 -1.08 17.29 -13.23
CA LYS A 14 0.16 17.86 -13.78
C LYS A 14 1.40 17.42 -13.01
N MET A 15 1.33 17.38 -11.69
CA MET A 15 2.44 16.89 -10.85
C MET A 15 2.76 15.42 -11.16
N ALA A 16 1.74 14.56 -11.24
CA ALA A 16 1.91 13.16 -11.59
C ALA A 16 2.55 13.00 -12.98
N ALA A 17 2.09 13.76 -13.98
CA ALA A 17 2.69 13.75 -15.32
C ALA A 17 4.15 14.24 -15.33
N LYS A 18 4.45 15.29 -14.55
CA LYS A 18 5.79 15.90 -14.44
C LYS A 18 6.81 14.96 -13.80
N TYR A 19 6.44 14.28 -12.71
CA TYR A 19 7.35 13.37 -12.02
C TYR A 19 7.33 11.96 -12.61
N GLY A 20 6.20 11.53 -13.20
CA GLY A 20 6.01 10.22 -13.81
C GLY A 20 6.50 9.08 -12.89
N PRO A 21 7.31 8.13 -13.42
CA PRO A 21 7.86 7.03 -12.62
C PRO A 21 8.71 7.46 -11.40
N LYS A 22 9.18 8.72 -11.36
CA LYS A 22 9.99 9.25 -10.25
C LYS A 22 9.14 9.84 -9.13
N LEU A 23 7.81 9.88 -9.26
CA LEU A 23 6.91 10.49 -8.28
C LEU A 23 7.11 9.92 -6.87
N ARG A 24 7.18 8.59 -6.72
CA ARG A 24 7.43 7.95 -5.42
C ARG A 24 8.74 8.43 -4.78
N SER A 25 9.82 8.47 -5.55
CA SER A 25 11.13 8.93 -5.07
C SER A 25 11.13 10.40 -4.71
N ALA A 26 10.39 11.23 -5.46
CA ALA A 26 10.21 12.65 -5.13
C ALA A 26 9.44 12.84 -3.81
N LEU A 27 8.38 12.05 -3.59
CA LEU A 27 7.63 12.06 -2.33
C LEU A 27 8.50 11.64 -1.14
N LEU A 28 9.28 10.56 -1.29
CA LEU A 28 10.19 10.08 -0.24
C LEU A 28 11.33 11.06 0.10
N ALA A 29 11.68 11.97 -0.82
CA ALA A 29 12.67 13.00 -0.55
C ALA A 29 12.10 14.15 0.32
N LEU A 30 10.79 14.21 0.53
CA LEU A 30 10.17 15.25 1.36
C LEU A 30 10.39 14.95 2.85
N PRO A 31 10.82 15.94 3.65
CA PRO A 31 10.95 15.79 5.09
C PRO A 31 9.62 15.34 5.72
N GLY A 32 9.68 14.25 6.51
CA GLY A 32 8.52 13.68 7.19
C GLY A 32 7.68 12.70 6.36
N VAL A 33 8.04 12.41 5.10
CA VAL A 33 7.36 11.39 4.29
C VAL A 33 8.09 10.05 4.40
N GLY A 34 7.46 9.09 5.06
CA GLY A 34 7.89 7.68 5.07
C GLY A 34 7.32 6.88 3.90
N GLU A 35 7.70 5.60 3.78
CA GLU A 35 7.21 4.73 2.70
C GLU A 35 5.70 4.56 2.65
N GLU A 36 5.07 4.42 3.82
CA GLU A 36 3.62 4.30 3.94
C GLU A 36 2.93 5.57 3.42
N THR A 37 3.32 6.74 3.94
CA THR A 37 2.78 8.02 3.48
C THR A 37 3.02 8.27 1.99
N ALA A 38 4.21 7.93 1.47
CA ALA A 38 4.49 8.08 0.05
C ALA A 38 3.55 7.23 -0.81
N ASP A 39 3.34 5.97 -0.44
CA ASP A 39 2.46 5.07 -1.19
C ASP A 39 0.97 5.42 -1.01
N SER A 40 0.56 5.90 0.17
CA SER A 40 -0.79 6.43 0.38
C SER A 40 -1.06 7.67 -0.48
N LEU A 41 -0.09 8.58 -0.61
CA LEU A 41 -0.21 9.74 -1.50
C LEU A 41 -0.30 9.33 -2.96
N LEU A 42 0.48 8.34 -3.40
CA LEU A 42 0.35 7.79 -4.76
C LEU A 42 -1.08 7.33 -5.05
N VAL A 43 -1.65 6.54 -4.15
CA VAL A 43 -2.96 5.91 -4.35
C VAL A 43 -4.12 6.91 -4.22
N TYR A 44 -4.09 7.79 -3.22
CA TYR A 44 -5.26 8.61 -2.85
C TYR A 44 -5.18 10.06 -3.33
N VAL A 45 -4.01 10.55 -3.75
CA VAL A 45 -3.84 11.94 -4.22
C VAL A 45 -3.44 11.99 -5.69
N PHE A 46 -2.65 11.03 -6.16
CA PHE A 46 -2.12 11.03 -7.52
C PHE A 46 -2.73 9.97 -8.44
N ASP A 47 -3.72 9.20 -7.94
CA ASP A 47 -4.39 8.13 -8.68
C ASP A 47 -3.37 7.19 -9.37
N GLN A 48 -2.29 6.85 -8.65
CA GLN A 48 -1.25 5.93 -9.11
C GLN A 48 -1.35 4.61 -8.33
N PRO A 49 -1.54 3.47 -9.01
CA PRO A 49 -1.68 2.18 -8.33
C PRO A 49 -0.38 1.82 -7.60
N ALA A 50 -0.49 1.63 -6.29
CA ALA A 50 0.61 1.19 -5.44
C ALA A 50 0.10 0.33 -4.28
N PHE A 51 0.82 -0.75 -3.95
CA PHE A 51 0.46 -1.56 -2.79
C PHE A 51 0.89 -0.89 -1.49
N ILE A 52 -0.05 -0.58 -0.58
CA ILE A 52 0.26 0.02 0.71
C ILE A 52 0.53 -1.11 1.73
N ALA A 53 1.79 -1.25 2.14
CA ALA A 53 2.28 -2.35 2.98
C ALA A 53 2.25 -2.02 4.48
N ASP A 54 1.16 -1.39 4.93
CA ASP A 54 0.98 -0.92 6.31
C ASP A 54 0.97 -2.08 7.33
N LYS A 55 0.63 -1.76 8.58
CA LYS A 55 0.54 -2.78 9.63
C LYS A 55 -0.54 -3.83 9.37
N TYR A 56 -1.70 -3.43 8.85
CA TYR A 56 -2.82 -4.35 8.61
C TYR A 56 -2.50 -5.32 7.47
N ALA A 57 -1.93 -4.82 6.38
CA ALA A 57 -1.39 -5.63 5.30
C ALA A 57 -0.36 -6.63 5.81
N ARG A 58 0.65 -6.19 6.58
CA ARG A 58 1.67 -7.10 7.14
C ARG A 58 1.09 -8.18 8.03
N ASN A 59 0.08 -7.85 8.84
CA ASN A 59 -0.60 -8.84 9.67
C ASN A 59 -1.38 -9.86 8.82
N LEU A 60 -2.20 -9.37 7.88
CA LEU A 60 -2.99 -10.23 7.00
C LEU A 60 -2.11 -11.19 6.21
N PHE A 61 -1.09 -10.68 5.53
CA PHE A 61 -0.19 -11.51 4.73
C PHE A 61 0.59 -12.52 5.59
N SER A 62 0.94 -12.16 6.83
CA SER A 62 1.54 -13.08 7.79
C SER A 62 0.58 -14.23 8.16
N PHE A 63 -0.70 -13.92 8.40
CA PHE A 63 -1.72 -14.94 8.67
C PHE A 63 -1.96 -15.85 7.46
N LEU A 64 -1.93 -15.30 6.25
CA LEU A 64 -2.02 -16.05 4.99
C LEU A 64 -0.80 -16.92 4.70
N GLY A 65 0.31 -16.74 5.42
CA GLY A 65 1.47 -17.64 5.37
C GLY A 65 2.78 -16.99 4.89
N TYR A 66 2.79 -15.70 4.57
CA TYR A 66 4.04 -15.01 4.23
C TYR A 66 4.97 -14.97 5.45
N ARG A 67 6.26 -15.23 5.21
CA ARG A 67 7.30 -15.18 6.23
C ARG A 67 8.29 -14.05 5.93
N ARG A 68 8.95 -13.54 6.98
CA ARG A 68 10.03 -12.52 6.86
C ARG A 68 9.55 -11.22 6.20
N ILE A 69 8.35 -10.76 6.58
CA ILE A 69 7.68 -9.55 6.08
C ILE A 69 7.42 -8.52 7.20
N ASP A 70 8.26 -8.52 8.23
CA ASP A 70 8.11 -7.72 9.45
C ASP A 70 8.21 -6.20 9.23
N THR A 71 8.79 -5.74 8.12
CA THR A 71 8.88 -4.31 7.77
C THR A 71 8.10 -3.97 6.51
N TYR A 72 7.73 -2.69 6.36
CA TYR A 72 7.04 -2.16 5.18
C TYR A 72 7.76 -2.57 3.88
N ALA A 73 9.04 -2.22 3.76
CA ALA A 73 9.90 -2.57 2.63
C ALA A 73 9.95 -4.08 2.34
N LYS A 74 9.95 -4.93 3.37
CA LYS A 74 10.01 -6.39 3.19
C LYS A 74 8.73 -6.93 2.55
N LEU A 75 7.56 -6.49 3.01
CA LEU A 75 6.29 -6.88 2.38
C LEU A 75 6.14 -6.24 1.00
N LYS A 76 6.38 -4.93 0.87
CA LYS A 76 6.23 -4.18 -0.39
C LYS A 76 6.99 -4.84 -1.54
N ARG A 77 8.22 -5.32 -1.31
CA ARG A 77 9.03 -6.01 -2.33
C ARG A 77 8.46 -7.36 -2.77
N ARG A 78 7.70 -8.04 -1.91
CA ARG A 78 7.14 -9.37 -2.17
C ARG A 78 5.81 -9.31 -2.92
N ILE A 79 5.10 -8.18 -2.88
CA ILE A 79 3.79 -8.02 -3.51
C ILE A 79 3.94 -7.27 -4.82
N LYS A 80 3.46 -7.89 -5.91
CA LYS A 80 3.30 -7.25 -7.21
C LYS A 80 1.80 -7.13 -7.48
N LEU A 81 1.34 -5.92 -7.70
CA LEU A 81 -0.03 -5.71 -8.18
C LEU A 81 -0.15 -6.24 -9.62
N PRO A 82 -1.32 -6.77 -10.01
CA PRO A 82 -1.59 -7.13 -11.40
C PRO A 82 -1.32 -5.96 -12.35
N ALA A 83 -0.91 -6.26 -13.59
CA ALA A 83 -0.60 -5.23 -14.58
C ALA A 83 -1.84 -4.41 -14.99
N ASN A 84 -3.03 -4.95 -14.77
CA ASN A 84 -4.31 -4.32 -15.08
C ASN A 84 -4.98 -3.67 -13.86
N PHE A 85 -4.31 -3.59 -12.69
CA PHE A 85 -4.83 -2.85 -11.55
C PHE A 85 -4.79 -1.36 -11.85
N ASP A 86 -5.95 -0.73 -11.81
CA ASP A 86 -6.06 0.73 -11.87
C ASP A 86 -5.99 1.37 -10.47
N ASP A 87 -6.16 2.69 -10.42
CA ASP A 87 -6.18 3.46 -9.18
C ASP A 87 -7.31 3.03 -8.24
N ARG A 88 -8.48 2.71 -8.78
CA ARG A 88 -9.66 2.31 -8.00
C ARG A 88 -9.48 0.93 -7.41
N ASP A 89 -8.93 -0.02 -8.17
CA ASP A 89 -8.57 -1.35 -7.68
C ASP A 89 -7.57 -1.24 -6.52
N ALA A 90 -6.58 -0.35 -6.62
CA ALA A 90 -5.59 -0.15 -5.55
C ALA A 90 -6.21 0.49 -4.29
N GLN A 91 -7.09 1.49 -4.47
CA GLN A 91 -7.82 2.14 -3.38
C GLN A 91 -8.73 1.15 -2.65
N GLU A 92 -9.52 0.38 -3.39
CA GLU A 92 -10.44 -0.62 -2.84
C GLU A 92 -9.67 -1.77 -2.19
N PHE A 93 -8.62 -2.27 -2.82
CA PHE A 93 -7.80 -3.33 -2.23
C PHE A 93 -7.18 -2.91 -0.89
N HIS A 94 -6.63 -1.70 -0.80
CA HIS A 94 -6.13 -1.19 0.48
C HIS A 94 -7.26 -1.03 1.51
N GLY A 95 -8.41 -0.46 1.12
CA GLY A 95 -9.56 -0.30 2.00
C GLY A 95 -10.07 -1.64 2.57
N LEU A 96 -10.15 -2.68 1.74
CA LEU A 96 -10.54 -4.02 2.17
C LEU A 96 -9.55 -4.63 3.17
N ILE A 97 -8.24 -4.44 2.94
CA ILE A 97 -7.20 -4.89 3.86
C ILE A 97 -7.30 -4.15 5.20
N ASP A 98 -7.47 -2.83 5.17
CA ASP A 98 -7.57 -1.98 6.37
C ASP A 98 -8.80 -2.34 7.21
N GLU A 99 -9.98 -2.43 6.59
CA GLU A 99 -11.22 -2.81 7.27
C GLU A 99 -11.17 -4.22 7.84
N PHE A 100 -10.62 -5.18 7.07
CA PHE A 100 -10.39 -6.52 7.60
C PHE A 100 -9.43 -6.50 8.79
N GLY A 101 -8.32 -5.77 8.70
CA GLY A 101 -7.31 -5.66 9.74
C GLY A 101 -7.81 -4.99 11.03
N LYS A 102 -8.76 -4.06 10.93
CA LYS A 102 -9.44 -3.46 12.09
C LYS A 102 -10.28 -4.48 12.86
N GLN A 103 -10.89 -5.44 12.17
CA GLN A 103 -11.70 -6.50 12.78
C GLN A 103 -10.86 -7.71 13.21
N CYS A 104 -9.80 -8.03 12.47
CA CYS A 104 -8.98 -9.23 12.61
C CYS A 104 -7.53 -8.89 13.00
N LYS A 105 -7.30 -8.72 14.31
CA LYS A 105 -6.02 -8.32 14.90
C LYS A 105 -5.16 -9.48 15.36
N THR A 106 -5.75 -10.67 15.54
CA THR A 106 -5.06 -11.86 16.06
C THR A 106 -5.23 -13.08 15.16
N ARG A 107 -4.35 -14.07 15.33
CA ARG A 107 -4.42 -15.34 14.59
C ARG A 107 -5.72 -16.11 14.88
N GLU A 108 -6.23 -16.04 16.11
CA GLU A 108 -7.49 -16.68 16.49
C GLU A 108 -8.69 -16.04 15.76
N GLN A 109 -8.71 -14.70 15.67
CA GLN A 109 -9.74 -13.99 14.91
C GLN A 109 -9.67 -14.34 13.41
N PHE A 110 -8.45 -14.43 12.86
CA PHE A 110 -8.25 -14.83 11.47
C PHE A 110 -8.81 -16.23 11.19
N GLN A 111 -8.60 -17.19 12.09
CA GLN A 111 -9.12 -18.55 11.97
C GLN A 111 -10.65 -18.65 12.04
N LYS A 112 -11.32 -17.60 12.53
CA LYS A 112 -12.80 -17.48 12.55
C LYS A 112 -13.34 -16.69 11.36
N SER A 113 -12.47 -16.13 10.53
CA SER A 113 -12.86 -15.30 9.38
C SER A 113 -13.12 -16.12 8.12
N PHE A 114 -13.72 -15.50 7.10
CA PHE A 114 -13.91 -16.11 5.79
C PHE A 114 -12.60 -16.46 5.07
N LEU A 115 -11.46 -15.91 5.52
CA LEU A 115 -10.12 -16.20 4.99
C LEU A 115 -9.41 -17.36 5.71
N ALA A 116 -10.03 -17.99 6.71
CA ALA A 116 -9.38 -19.01 7.54
C ALA A 116 -8.86 -20.23 6.76
N SER A 117 -9.51 -20.58 5.66
CA SER A 117 -9.11 -21.69 4.77
C SER A 117 -8.08 -21.29 3.71
N PHE A 118 -7.80 -19.99 3.55
CA PHE A 118 -6.85 -19.51 2.57
C PHE A 118 -5.43 -19.51 3.13
N SER A 119 -4.50 -20.01 2.33
CA SER A 119 -3.08 -19.85 2.57
C SER A 119 -2.36 -19.57 1.26
N LEU A 120 -1.59 -18.49 1.24
CA LEU A 120 -0.67 -18.17 0.18
C LEU A 120 0.60 -19.01 0.44
N LYS A 121 0.70 -20.16 -0.22
CA LYS A 121 1.91 -21.00 -0.17
C LYS A 121 3.09 -20.16 -0.69
N ASN A 122 4.11 -19.94 0.13
CA ASN A 122 5.28 -19.16 -0.31
C ASN A 122 6.08 -19.96 -1.34
N SER A 123 6.15 -19.42 -2.55
CA SER A 123 7.36 -19.39 -3.35
C SER A 123 8.43 -18.61 -2.56
N ASP A 124 9.28 -19.32 -1.82
CA ASP A 124 10.47 -18.75 -1.17
C ASP A 124 11.40 -18.12 -2.21
#